data_AF-H3RKR3-F1
#
_entry.id   AF-H3RKR3-F1
#
_cell.length_a   1.000
_cell.length_b   1.000
_cell.length_c   1.000
_cell.angle_alpha   90.00
_cell.angle_beta   90.00
_cell.angle_gamma   90.00
#
_symmetry.space_group_name_H-M   'P 1'
#
loop_
_entity.id
_entity.type
_entity.pdbx_description
1 polymer ?
#
loop_
_entity_poly.entity_id
_entity_poly.type
_entity_poly.pdbx_seq_one_letter_code
_entity_poly.pdbx_strand_id
1 'polypeptide(L)' 'MQTKQNDYLLFNKAPEEFKIEAVKQVVDRGYSVSSIATRLNITTHSLYAWVKKVRS' A
#
# COMPACT_ATOMS: atom_id res chain seq x y z
N MET A 1 16.82 -5.30 1.28
CA MET A 1 16.52 -4.09 0.46
C MET A 1 16.24 -4.57 -0.96
N GLN A 2 14.98 -4.85 -1.30
CA GLN A 2 14.61 -5.26 -2.66
C GLN A 2 13.92 -4.07 -3.35
N THR A 3 14.76 -3.33 -4.08
CA THR A 3 14.54 -2.52 -5.29
C THR A 3 13.19 -1.82 -5.51
N LYS A 4 13.26 -0.48 -5.61
CA LYS A 4 12.24 0.44 -6.13
C LYS A 4 11.52 -0.05 -7.40
N GLN A 5 12.15 -0.89 -8.23
CA GLN A 5 11.55 -1.47 -9.43
C GLN A 5 10.31 -2.35 -9.13
N ASN A 6 10.29 -3.08 -8.01
CA ASN A 6 9.14 -3.92 -7.63
C ASN A 6 7.95 -3.08 -7.13
N ASP A 7 8.20 -1.91 -6.53
CA ASP A 7 7.17 -1.00 -6.01
C ASP A 7 6.28 -0.43 -7.11
N TYR A 8 6.87 -0.05 -8.24
CA TYR A 8 6.14 0.52 -9.37
C TYR A 8 5.30 -0.53 -10.11
N LEU A 9 5.77 -1.78 -10.17
CA LEU A 9 5.03 -2.86 -10.79
C LEU A 9 3.77 -3.19 -10.00
N LEU A 10 3.85 -3.29 -8.67
CA LEU A 10 2.67 -3.52 -7.82
C LEU A 10 1.71 -2.32 -7.82
N PHE A 11 2.23 -1.09 -7.87
CA PHE A 11 1.39 0.11 -7.84
C PHE A 11 0.34 0.14 -8.95
N ASN A 12 0.71 -0.25 -10.18
CA ASN A 12 -0.22 -0.26 -11.32
C ASN A 12 -0.90 -1.62 -11.56
N LYS A 13 -0.34 -2.73 -11.05
CA LYS A 13 -0.88 -4.07 -11.30
C LYS A 13 -1.87 -4.57 -10.25
N ALA A 14 -1.81 -4.05 -9.02
CA ALA A 14 -2.77 -4.44 -8.00
C ALA A 14 -4.20 -3.96 -8.38
N PRO A 15 -5.23 -4.79 -8.18
CA PRO A 15 -6.63 -4.40 -8.35
C PRO A 15 -6.99 -3.19 -7.49
N GLU A 16 -7.95 -2.38 -7.94
CA GLU A 16 -8.31 -1.14 -7.23
C GLU A 16 -8.98 -1.43 -5.89
N GLU A 17 -9.84 -2.46 -5.82
CA GLU A 17 -10.49 -2.89 -4.58
C GLU A 17 -9.46 -3.33 -3.53
N PHE A 18 -8.36 -3.96 -3.98
CA PHE A 18 -7.28 -4.37 -3.10
C PHE A 18 -6.56 -3.16 -2.50
N LYS A 19 -6.28 -2.14 -3.33
CA LYS A 19 -5.65 -0.89 -2.86
C LYS A 19 -6.56 -0.16 -1.87
N ILE A 20 -7.86 -0.08 -2.17
CA ILE A 20 -8.85 0.55 -1.30
C ILE A 20 -8.90 -0.13 0.07
N GLU A 21 -9.00 -1.46 0.13
CA GLU A 21 -9.03 -2.18 1.40
C GLU A 21 -7.72 -2.07 2.19
N ALA A 22 -6.57 -2.02 1.52
CA ALA A 22 -5.30 -1.75 2.17
C ALA A 22 -5.25 -0.34 2.78
N VAL A 23 -5.78 0.67 2.07
CA VAL A 23 -5.86 2.05 2.57
C VAL A 23 -6.83 2.16 3.75
N LYS A 24 -8.02 1.55 3.69
CA LYS A 24 -8.99 1.55 4.81
C LYS A 24 -8.40 0.96 6.09
N GLN A 25 -7.61 -0.10 5.98
CA GLN A 25 -6.92 -0.68 7.13
C GLN A 25 -5.98 0.31 7.83
N VAL A 26 -5.32 1.17 7.07
CA VAL A 26 -4.42 2.20 7.63
C VAL A 26 -5.21 3.41 8.14
N VAL A 27 -6.16 3.92 7.34
CA VAL A 27 -6.84 5.19 7.62
C VAL A 27 -7.99 5.02 8.60
N ASP A 28 -8.86 4.04 8.38
CA ASP A 28 -10.09 3.88 9.15
C ASP A 28 -9.86 3.03 10.40
N ARG A 29 -9.04 1.97 10.26
CA ARG A 29 -8.77 1.02 11.34
C ARG A 29 -7.51 1.35 12.14
N GLY A 30 -6.72 2.34 11.70
CA GLY A 30 -5.54 2.81 12.42
C GLY A 30 -4.35 1.86 12.44
N TYR A 31 -4.30 0.85 11.56
CA TYR A 31 -3.13 -0.03 11.49
C TYR A 31 -1.91 0.70 10.93
N SER A 32 -0.71 0.31 11.40
CA SER A 32 0.52 0.90 10.88
C SER A 32 0.77 0.45 9.44
N VAL A 33 1.34 1.36 8.63
CA VAL A 33 1.74 1.07 7.25
C VAL A 33 2.71 -0.11 7.18
N SER A 34 3.64 -0.24 8.13
CA SER A 34 4.56 -1.38 8.15
C SER A 34 3.86 -2.71 8.40
N SER A 35 2.89 -2.75 9.33
CA SER A 35 2.14 -3.96 9.63
C SER A 35 1.34 -4.44 8.43
N ILE A 36 0.67 -3.52 7.72
CA ILE A 36 -0.11 -3.87 6.54
C ILE A 36 0.79 -4.28 5.37
N ALA A 37 1.89 -3.55 5.15
CA ALA A 37 2.87 -3.89 4.12
C ALA A 37 3.43 -5.31 4.30
N THR A 38 3.83 -5.66 5.53
CA THR A 38 4.32 -7.01 5.85
C THR A 38 3.25 -8.07 5.64
N ARG A 39 2.00 -7.85 6.08
CA ARG A 39 0.90 -8.82 5.93
C ARG A 39 0.52 -9.08 4.46
N LEU A 40 0.54 -8.04 3.64
CA LEU A 40 0.18 -8.11 2.23
C LEU A 40 1.38 -8.45 1.32
N ASN A 41 2.56 -8.66 1.91
CA ASN A 41 3.82 -8.88 1.18
C ASN A 41 4.07 -7.81 0.11
N ILE A 42 3.80 -6.55 0.47
CA ILE A 42 4.12 -5.36 -0.34
C ILE A 42 5.10 -4.49 0.43
N THR A 43 5.63 -3.45 -0.21
CA THR A 43 6.46 -2.48 0.49
C THR A 43 5.65 -1.38 1.14
N THR A 44 6.24 -0.76 2.16
CA THR A 44 5.67 0.44 2.79
C THR A 44 5.56 1.60 1.82
N HIS A 45 6.46 1.70 0.84
CA HIS A 45 6.48 2.79 -0.13
C HIS A 45 5.26 2.76 -1.06
N SER A 46 4.92 1.61 -1.64
CA SER A 46 3.70 1.46 -2.45
C SER A 46 2.45 1.79 -1.65
N LEU A 47 2.38 1.34 -0.38
CA LEU A 47 1.24 1.61 0.49
C LEU A 47 1.12 3.10 0.86
N TYR A 48 2.24 3.80 1.13
CA TYR A 48 2.24 5.24 1.33
C TYR A 48 1.76 6.00 0.08
N ALA A 49 2.16 5.55 -1.12
CA ALA A 49 1.71 6.16 -2.36
C ALA A 49 0.19 6.03 -2.55
N TRP A 50 -0.39 4.86 -2.21
CA TRP A 50 -1.85 4.66 -2.25
C TRP A 50 -2.59 5.54 -1.23
N VAL A 51 -2.13 5.58 0.01
CA VAL A 51 -2.73 6.43 1.07
C VAL A 51 -2.68 7.91 0.66
N LYS A 52 -1.57 8.37 0.08
CA LYS A 52 -1.43 9.76 -0.37
C LYS A 52 -2.41 10.09 -1.50
N LYS A 53 -2.58 9.20 -2.48
CA LYS A 53 -3.47 9.41 -3.63
C LYS A 53 -4.95 9.50 -3.23
N VAL A 54 -5.36 8.82 -2.15
CA VAL A 54 -6.74 8.89 -1.63
C VAL A 54 -7.00 10.18 -0.86
N ARG A 55 -5.96 10.78 -0.26
CA ARG A 55 -6.06 12.01 0.54
C ARG A 55 -5.85 13.31 -0.26
N SER A 56 -5.50 13.22 -1.54
CA SER A 56 -5.29 14.36 -2.46
C SER A 56 -6.51 14.59 -3.32
#